data_AF-K8WM55-F1
#
_entry.id   AF-K8WM55-F1
#
_cell.length_a   1.000
_cell.length_b   1.000
_cell.length_c   1.000
_cell.angle_alpha   90.00
_cell.angle_beta   90.00
_cell.angle_gamma   90.00
#
_symmetry.space_group_name_H-M   'P 1'
#
loop_
_entity.id
_entity.type
_entity.pdbx_description
1 polymer ?
#
loop_
_entity_poly.entity_id
_entity_poly.type
_entity_poly.pdbx_seq_one_letter_code
_entity_poly.pdbx_strand_id
1 'polypeptide(L)' 'MLYTIAKSPFQCDFTAILRLIKREDAVLLIQDGVIAAIDQSPHLHQLQKKAYKFMP' A
#
# COMPACT_ATOMS: atom_id res chain seq x y z
N MET A 1 -11.21 -2.24 -7.90
CA MET A 1 -11.43 -3.11 -6.73
C MET A 1 -10.81 -2.48 -5.49
N LEU A 2 -11.22 -2.90 -4.29
CA LEU A 2 -10.62 -2.45 -3.03
C LEU A 2 -9.64 -3.50 -2.52
N TYR A 3 -8.36 -3.14 -2.40
CA TYR A 3 -7.34 -3.95 -1.74
C TYR A 3 -7.17 -3.49 -0.30
N THR A 4 -7.19 -4.43 0.65
CA THR A 4 -6.93 -4.14 2.06
C THR A 4 -5.59 -4.74 2.46
N ILE A 5 -4.69 -3.93 3.00
CA ILE A 5 -3.38 -4.36 3.51
C ILE A 5 -3.41 -4.19 5.03
N ALA A 6 -3.43 -5.32 5.74
CA ALA A 6 -3.47 -5.35 7.19
C ALA A 6 -2.10 -5.65 7.85
N LYS A 7 -1.14 -6.14 7.08
CA LYS A 7 0.15 -6.59 7.58
C LYS A 7 1.25 -5.57 7.29
N SER A 8 2.21 -5.44 8.20
CA SER A 8 3.40 -4.62 8.01
C SER A 8 4.06 -4.91 6.65
N PRO A 9 4.44 -3.87 5.88
CA PRO A 9 5.14 -4.05 4.60
C PRO A 9 6.52 -4.71 4.77
N PHE A 10 7.06 -4.73 5.99
CA PHE A 10 8.32 -5.42 6.34
C PHE A 10 8.13 -6.92 6.67
N GLN A 11 6.90 -7.41 6.72
CA GLN A 11 6.57 -8.79 7.12
C GLN A 11 5.72 -9.53 6.08
N CYS A 12 5.63 -8.98 4.86
CA CYS A 12 4.92 -9.58 3.74
C CYS A 12 5.69 -9.33 2.44
N ASP A 13 5.34 -10.04 1.38
CA ASP A 13 5.81 -9.70 0.03
C ASP A 13 5.03 -8.51 -0.52
N PHE A 14 5.38 -7.32 -0.03
CA PHE A 14 4.72 -6.07 -0.38
C PHE A 14 4.84 -5.78 -1.89
N THR A 15 5.95 -6.14 -2.51
CA THR A 15 6.17 -5.94 -3.96
C THR A 15 5.22 -6.80 -4.78
N ALA A 16 5.00 -8.06 -4.41
CA ALA A 16 4.02 -8.91 -5.06
C ALA A 16 2.60 -8.34 -4.93
N ILE A 17 2.23 -7.84 -3.75
CA ILE A 17 0.91 -7.21 -3.53
C ILE A 17 0.73 -6.00 -4.46
N LEU A 18 1.73 -5.11 -4.56
CA LEU A 18 1.68 -3.93 -5.43
C LEU A 18 1.57 -4.26 -6.92
N ARG A 19 1.97 -5.46 -7.37
CA ARG A 19 1.82 -5.91 -8.76
C ARG A 19 0.37 -6.26 -9.11
N LEU A 20 -0.46 -6.57 -8.13
CA LEU A 20 -1.88 -6.88 -8.32
C LEU A 20 -2.74 -5.61 -8.44
N ILE A 21 -2.26 -4.50 -7.88
CA ILE A 21 -2.98 -3.21 -7.84
C ILE A 21 -2.85 -2.51 -9.19
N LYS A 22 -4.00 -2.22 -9.80
CA LYS A 22 -4.14 -1.42 -11.02
C LYS A 22 -4.45 0.04 -10.68
N ARG A 23 -4.43 0.89 -11.70
CA ARG A 23 -4.57 2.35 -11.55
C ARG A 23 -5.98 2.76 -11.08
N GLU A 24 -6.99 1.99 -11.46
CA GLU A 24 -8.40 2.15 -11.08
C GLU A 24 -8.74 1.54 -9.71
N ASP A 25 -7.79 0.84 -9.08
CA ASP A 25 -8.00 0.21 -7.78
C ASP A 25 -7.76 1.19 -6.63
N ALA A 26 -8.45 0.93 -5.51
CA ALA A 26 -8.23 1.61 -4.25
C ALA A 26 -7.46 0.71 -3.28
N VAL A 27 -6.61 1.31 -2.45
CA VAL A 27 -5.86 0.61 -1.40
C VAL A 27 -6.25 1.20 -0.06
N LEU A 28 -6.70 0.35 0.86
CA LEU A 28 -6.94 0.67 2.26
C LEU A 28 -5.85 0.03 3.11
N LEU A 29 -5.14 0.85 3.89
CA LEU A 29 -4.19 0.38 4.89
C LEU A 29 -4.89 0.32 6.25
N ILE A 30 -4.77 -0.81 6.95
CA ILE A 30 -5.29 -0.99 8.32
C ILE A 30 -4.30 -1.76 9.16
N GLN A 31 -4.48 -1.78 10.48
CA GLN A 31 -3.61 -2.50 11.41
C GLN A 31 -2.13 -2.15 11.15
N ASP A 32 -1.22 -3.14 11.11
CA ASP A 32 0.21 -2.90 10.83
C ASP A 32 0.47 -2.46 9.39
N GLY A 33 -0.50 -2.58 8.48
CA GLY A 33 -0.42 -2.09 7.11
C GLY A 33 -0.23 -0.57 7.03
N VAL A 34 -0.66 0.19 8.05
CA VAL A 34 -0.49 1.66 8.10
C VAL A 34 0.98 2.07 8.14
N ILE A 35 1.89 1.17 8.54
CA ILE A 35 3.34 1.40 8.53
C ILE A 35 3.85 1.74 7.12
N ALA A 36 3.18 1.24 6.07
CA ALA A 36 3.50 1.57 4.68
C ALA A 36 3.26 3.05 4.33
N ALA A 37 2.50 3.78 5.14
CA ALA A 37 2.15 5.18 4.93
C ALA A 37 2.92 6.18 5.81
N ILE A 38 3.88 5.70 6.63
CA ILE A 38 4.76 6.59 7.39
C ILE A 38 5.54 7.47 6.41
N ASP A 39 5.63 8.77 6.72
CA ASP A 39 6.37 9.71 5.89
C ASP A 39 7.82 9.25 5.68
N GLN A 40 8.36 9.49 4.48
CA GLN A 40 9.69 9.06 4.05
C GLN A 40 9.90 7.52 4.01
N SER A 41 8.87 6.71 4.26
CA SER A 41 8.94 5.27 4.05
C SER A 41 9.16 4.94 2.57
N PRO A 42 10.08 4.00 2.23
CA PRO A 42 10.24 3.56 0.85
C PRO A 42 8.95 2.95 0.29
N HIS A 43 8.10 2.37 1.15
CA HIS A 43 6.83 1.75 0.76
C HIS A 43 5.75 2.78 0.42
N LEU A 44 5.77 3.97 1.05
CA LEU A 44 4.87 5.07 0.72
C LEU A 44 5.13 5.55 -0.72
N HIS A 45 6.41 5.70 -1.09
CA HIS A 45 6.78 6.10 -2.44
C HIS A 45 6.36 5.07 -3.50
N GLN A 46 6.44 3.77 -3.18
CA GLN A 46 5.95 2.70 -4.06
C GLN A 46 4.42 2.73 -4.24
N LEU A 47 3.67 3.00 -3.17
CA LEU A 47 2.21 3.16 -3.19
C LEU A 47 1.78 4.36 -4.04
N GLN A 48 2.40 5.53 -3.84
CA GLN A 48 2.08 6.76 -4.56
C GLN A 48 2.32 6.66 -6.08
N LYS A 49 3.31 5.87 -6.49
CA LYS A 49 3.57 5.58 -7.92
C LYS A 49 2.48 4.72 -8.57
N LYS A 50 1.72 3.94 -7.80
CA LYS A 50 0.78 2.94 -8.29
C LYS A 50 -0.68 3.35 -8.15
N ALA A 51 -1.05 3.96 -7.03
CA ALA A 51 -2.42 4.31 -6.70
C ALA A 51 -2.57 5.83 -6.60
N TYR A 52 -3.40 6.42 -7.46
CA TYR A 52 -3.63 7.87 -7.50
C TYR A 52 -4.49 8.40 -6.34
N LYS A 53 -4.97 7.53 -5.44
CA LYS A 53 -5.83 7.93 -4.33
C LYS A 53 -5.46 7.18 -3.05
N PHE A 54 -4.43 7.70 -2.38
CA PHE A 54 -4.12 7.36 -1.00
C PHE A 54 -5.05 8.19 -0.10
N MET A 55 -5.91 7.54 0.69
CA MET A 55 -6.71 8.21 1.72
C MET A 55 -6.16 7.75 3.08
N PRO A 56 -5.54 8.66 3.86
CA PRO A 56 -5.05 8.35 5.21
C PRO A 56 -6.18 8.07 6.20
#